data_AF-A0AAE0T4G1-F1
#
_entry.id   AF-A0AAE0T4G1-F1
#
_cell.length_a   1.000
_cell.length_b   1.000
_cell.length_c   1.000
_cell.angle_alpha   90.00
_cell.angle_beta   90.00
_cell.angle_gamma   90.00
#
_symmetry.space_group_name_H-M   'P 1'
#
loop_
_entity.id
_entity.type
_entity.pdbx_description
1 polymer ?
#
loop_
_entity_poly.entity_id
_entity_poly.type
_entity_poly.pdbx_seq_one_letter_code
_entity_poly.pdbx_strand_id
1 'polypeptide(L)'
;MAAPMKHATPVGKIVFEKSNFNDKKSRHLQHITDHYFNYSVETMLPGCGILPLDIQMPLTEVEAFVSYMVPLAQIIRPDFLEGFVRRGKLHILSHGTQIDTQDCAALLPTGMLILNLTKDSYEQLGIEGKVANFGDRKTCKYVIEINVKDPTFVPGKKLYERIKRCLTEHLNLKFDFLLTWGPEDEKVSSASVQYYFQCNGFVCNRLPIRRKQREYVDLAVPVISSDNPTGEAECCCDSMEFYEWLGACATDVDLSATSLDSYTSSYTCPSPREQKDRCVTWVCRGMLTCDSIIDVLTKLRYGVVHKGHLQIIQQKKHFLSAFVNMWLTLPPPTGTDISI
;
A
#
# COMPACT_ATOMS: atom_id res chain seq x y z
N MET A 1 -11.70 -33.45 31.28
CA MET A 1 -12.59 -32.78 30.29
C MET A 1 -11.80 -31.61 29.72
N ALA A 2 -11.49 -31.62 28.43
CA ALA A 2 -10.86 -30.46 27.78
C ALA A 2 -11.88 -29.34 27.67
N ALA A 3 -11.50 -28.11 28.02
CA ALA A 3 -12.36 -26.95 27.87
C ALA A 3 -12.71 -26.77 26.38
N PRO A 4 -13.97 -26.48 26.01
CA PRO A 4 -14.34 -26.26 24.62
C PRO A 4 -13.56 -25.04 24.10
N MET A 5 -12.80 -25.23 23.01
CA MET A 5 -12.20 -24.11 22.30
C MET A 5 -13.33 -23.21 21.81
N LYS A 6 -13.43 -22.00 22.33
CA LYS A 6 -14.28 -20.97 21.76
C LYS A 6 -13.65 -20.59 20.42
N HIS A 7 -14.24 -21.06 19.31
CA HIS A 7 -13.93 -20.57 17.98
C HIS A 7 -14.46 -19.13 17.85
N ALA A 8 -13.73 -18.17 18.40
CA ALA A 8 -13.99 -16.77 18.16
C ALA A 8 -13.44 -16.43 16.77
N THR A 9 -14.32 -16.10 15.83
CA THR A 9 -13.92 -15.63 14.51
C THR A 9 -13.12 -14.35 14.67
N PRO A 10 -11.93 -14.21 14.05
CA PRO A 10 -11.19 -12.95 14.09
C PRO A 10 -12.06 -11.83 13.52
N VAL A 11 -11.96 -10.65 14.14
CA VAL A 11 -12.74 -9.48 13.71
C VAL A 11 -12.24 -9.04 12.33
N GLY A 12 -13.06 -9.21 11.31
CA GLY A 12 -12.84 -8.67 9.97
C GLY A 12 -13.98 -7.72 9.60
N LYS A 13 -13.66 -6.57 9.04
CA LYS A 13 -14.64 -5.65 8.47
C LYS A 13 -14.30 -5.40 7.01
N ILE A 14 -15.17 -5.87 6.12
CA ILE A 14 -15.12 -5.58 4.69
C ILE A 14 -16.23 -4.58 4.40
N VAL A 15 -15.93 -3.57 3.57
CA VAL A 15 -16.89 -2.52 3.19
C VAL A 15 -16.95 -2.46 1.67
N PHE A 16 -18.14 -2.68 1.12
CA PHE A 16 -18.43 -2.47 -0.30
C PHE A 16 -19.23 -1.17 -0.47
N GLU A 17 -18.66 -0.20 -1.19
CA GLU A 17 -19.32 1.07 -1.51
C GLU A 17 -19.53 1.19 -3.02
N LYS A 18 -20.72 1.62 -3.45
CA LYS A 18 -21.02 2.00 -4.83
C LYS A 18 -21.02 3.52 -4.95
N SER A 19 -20.32 4.04 -5.94
CA SER A 19 -20.27 5.48 -6.24
C SER A 19 -20.11 5.73 -7.75
N ASN A 20 -20.28 6.98 -8.17
CA ASN A 20 -19.89 7.45 -9.50
C ASN A 20 -18.67 8.38 -9.38
N PHE A 21 -17.70 8.29 -10.29
CA PHE A 21 -16.52 9.17 -10.32
C PHE A 21 -16.85 10.65 -10.57
N ASN A 22 -18.00 10.95 -11.17
CA ASN A 22 -18.49 12.31 -11.39
C ASN A 22 -19.34 12.84 -10.23
N ASP A 23 -19.68 12.01 -9.26
CA ASP A 23 -20.47 12.45 -8.11
C ASP A 23 -19.59 13.30 -7.18
N LYS A 24 -20.06 14.51 -6.85
CA LYS A 24 -19.40 15.43 -5.92
C LYS A 24 -19.26 14.83 -4.51
N LYS A 25 -20.10 13.87 -4.13
CA LYS A 25 -20.04 13.17 -2.84
C LYS A 25 -19.08 11.98 -2.86
N SER A 26 -18.49 11.65 -4.01
CA SER A 26 -17.60 10.51 -4.12
C SER A 26 -16.30 10.73 -3.34
N ARG A 27 -15.91 9.75 -2.54
CA ARG A 27 -14.70 9.77 -1.71
C ARG A 27 -13.57 8.91 -2.27
N HIS A 28 -13.64 8.49 -3.52
CA HIS A 28 -12.66 7.57 -4.13
C HIS A 28 -11.22 8.11 -4.05
N LEU A 29 -11.01 9.41 -4.28
CA LEU A 29 -9.69 10.03 -4.12
C LEU A 29 -9.26 10.05 -2.66
N GLN A 30 -10.17 10.41 -1.75
CA GLN A 30 -9.89 10.45 -0.32
C GLN A 30 -9.43 9.08 0.22
N HIS A 31 -10.14 8.01 -0.18
CA HIS A 31 -9.78 6.63 0.21
C HIS A 31 -8.35 6.24 -0.23
N ILE A 32 -7.85 6.80 -1.34
CA ILE A 32 -6.49 6.57 -1.80
C ILE A 32 -5.50 7.49 -1.07
N THR A 33 -5.82 8.77 -0.92
CA THR A 33 -4.90 9.76 -0.29
C THR A 33 -4.72 9.54 1.20
N ASP A 34 -5.70 8.92 1.87
CA ASP A 34 -5.63 8.58 3.29
C ASP A 34 -4.77 7.32 3.53
N HIS A 35 -4.31 6.64 2.46
CA HIS A 35 -3.45 5.46 2.54
C HIS A 35 -2.00 5.77 2.13
N TYR A 36 -1.23 6.27 3.09
CA TYR A 36 0.11 6.83 2.86
C TYR A 36 1.18 5.81 2.41
N PHE A 37 1.05 4.53 2.72
CA PHE A 37 2.08 3.52 2.43
C PHE A 37 1.51 2.39 1.60
N ASN A 38 1.91 2.31 0.33
CA ASN A 38 1.40 1.33 -0.63
C ASN A 38 2.53 0.43 -1.09
N TYR A 39 2.38 -0.90 -0.92
CA TYR A 39 3.42 -1.85 -1.32
C TYR A 39 3.10 -2.57 -2.64
N SER A 40 1.85 -2.96 -2.85
CA SER A 40 1.44 -3.70 -4.04
C SER A 40 0.23 -3.04 -4.69
N VAL A 41 0.23 -2.98 -6.01
CA VAL A 41 -0.93 -2.62 -6.84
C VAL A 41 -1.06 -3.69 -7.90
N GLU A 42 -2.22 -4.33 -7.96
CA GLU A 42 -2.54 -5.34 -8.96
C GLU A 42 -3.76 -4.93 -9.74
N THR A 43 -3.63 -4.90 -11.06
CA THR A 43 -4.68 -4.55 -12.02
C THR A 43 -5.02 -5.77 -12.87
N MET A 44 -6.32 -6.03 -13.05
CA MET A 44 -6.84 -7.04 -13.97
C MET A 44 -7.64 -6.38 -15.09
N LEU A 45 -7.40 -6.78 -16.35
CA LEU A 45 -8.16 -6.34 -17.51
C LEU A 45 -8.64 -7.53 -18.34
N PRO A 46 -9.93 -7.89 -18.24
CA PRO A 46 -10.56 -8.84 -19.15
C PRO A 46 -10.62 -8.27 -20.58
N GLY A 47 -10.51 -9.15 -21.59
CA GLY A 47 -10.48 -8.80 -23.00
C GLY A 47 -9.14 -8.26 -23.51
N CYS A 48 -8.10 -8.22 -22.68
CA CYS A 48 -6.76 -7.72 -23.04
C CYS A 48 -5.71 -8.79 -22.75
N GLY A 49 -4.74 -8.96 -23.66
CA GLY A 49 -3.57 -9.84 -23.42
C GLY A 49 -2.37 -9.12 -22.78
N ILE A 50 -2.31 -7.79 -22.90
CA ILE A 50 -1.20 -6.96 -22.40
C ILE A 50 -1.79 -5.69 -21.78
N LEU A 51 -1.28 -5.28 -20.62
CA LEU A 51 -1.67 -4.02 -19.99
C LEU A 51 -1.05 -2.84 -20.77
N PRO A 52 -1.81 -1.83 -21.23
CA PRO A 52 -1.26 -0.67 -21.93
C PRO A 52 -0.16 0.05 -21.13
N LEU A 53 0.91 0.46 -21.81
CA LEU A 53 2.07 1.10 -21.19
C LEU A 53 1.69 2.39 -20.44
N ASP A 54 0.75 3.17 -20.97
CA ASP A 54 0.26 4.40 -20.33
C ASP A 54 -0.25 4.13 -18.90
N ILE A 55 -0.86 2.96 -18.67
CA ILE A 55 -1.38 2.53 -17.35
C ILE A 55 -0.25 2.03 -16.45
N GLN A 56 0.80 1.44 -17.03
CA GLN A 56 1.96 0.95 -16.26
C GLN A 56 2.85 2.10 -15.77
N MET A 57 3.12 3.08 -16.64
CA MET A 57 4.14 4.13 -16.44
C MET A 57 4.09 4.84 -15.08
N PRO A 58 2.93 5.35 -14.60
CA PRO A 58 2.88 6.09 -13.34
C PRO A 58 3.41 5.30 -12.15
N LEU A 59 3.18 3.99 -12.13
CA LEU A 59 3.64 3.12 -11.06
C LEU A 59 5.10 2.73 -11.23
N THR A 60 5.62 2.66 -12.46
CA THR A 60 6.99 2.20 -12.73
C THR A 60 8.04 3.31 -12.65
N GLU A 61 7.60 4.57 -12.76
CA GLU A 61 8.48 5.75 -12.69
C GLU A 61 8.74 6.23 -11.26
N VAL A 62 7.99 5.70 -10.27
CA VAL A 62 8.21 6.03 -8.86
C VAL A 62 9.62 5.62 -8.43
N GLU A 63 10.35 6.56 -7.85
CA GLU A 63 11.67 6.30 -7.28
C GLU A 63 11.54 6.05 -5.78
N ALA A 64 12.02 4.87 -5.36
CA ALA A 64 12.08 4.45 -3.97
C ALA A 64 13.52 4.10 -3.59
N PHE A 65 13.87 4.30 -2.32
CA PHE A 65 15.21 4.09 -1.80
C PHE A 65 15.17 3.40 -0.43
N VAL A 66 16.25 2.73 -0.08
CA VAL A 66 16.49 2.20 1.27
C VAL A 66 17.79 2.79 1.80
N SER A 67 17.72 3.45 2.95
CA SER A 67 18.86 4.00 3.68
C SER A 67 19.08 3.24 4.97
N TYR A 68 20.30 2.79 5.25
CA TYR A 68 20.59 1.84 6.33
C TYR A 68 21.09 2.52 7.61
N MET A 69 20.65 1.99 8.76
CA MET A 69 21.12 2.38 10.11
C MET A 69 21.06 3.90 10.39
N VAL A 70 20.02 4.55 9.89
CA VAL A 70 19.82 5.99 10.00
C VAL A 70 19.24 6.34 11.37
N PRO A 71 19.89 7.21 12.17
CA PRO A 71 19.32 7.74 13.40
C PRO A 71 18.03 8.54 13.17
N LEU A 72 17.04 8.42 14.04
CA LEU A 72 15.84 9.28 14.00
C LEU A 72 16.18 10.78 14.07
N ALA A 73 17.23 11.13 14.80
CA ALA A 73 17.70 12.52 14.88
C ALA A 73 18.11 13.09 13.51
N GLN A 74 18.49 12.25 12.54
CA GLN A 74 18.88 12.68 11.19
C GLN A 74 17.68 13.23 10.41
N ILE A 75 16.50 12.61 10.56
CA ILE A 75 15.30 12.98 9.80
C ILE A 75 14.54 14.18 10.38
N ILE A 76 14.99 14.71 11.52
CA ILE A 76 14.47 15.97 12.10
C ILE A 76 15.46 17.12 11.97
N ARG A 77 16.59 16.93 11.27
CA ARG A 77 17.58 18.00 11.12
C ARG A 77 17.00 19.17 10.30
N PRO A 78 17.43 20.41 10.56
CA PRO A 78 16.82 21.58 9.92
C PRO A 78 16.98 21.57 8.40
N ASP A 79 18.16 21.19 7.92
CA ASP A 79 18.47 21.04 6.49
C ASP A 79 17.59 19.98 5.81
N PHE A 80 17.34 18.85 6.50
CA PHE A 80 16.46 17.81 5.99
C PHE A 80 14.99 18.25 5.94
N LEU A 81 14.51 18.89 7.01
CA LEU A 81 13.13 19.36 7.10
C LEU A 81 12.83 20.44 6.05
N GLU A 82 13.73 21.43 5.90
CA GLU A 82 13.60 22.48 4.89
C GLU A 82 13.77 21.97 3.46
N GLY A 83 14.67 20.99 3.26
CA GLY A 83 14.98 20.46 1.94
C GLY A 83 13.92 19.52 1.38
N PHE A 84 13.36 18.63 2.21
CA PHE A 84 12.52 17.53 1.75
C PHE A 84 11.11 17.55 2.32
N VAL A 85 10.97 17.79 3.63
CA VAL A 85 9.66 17.71 4.30
C VAL A 85 8.78 18.89 3.89
N ARG A 86 9.33 20.10 3.82
CA ARG A 86 8.59 21.33 3.49
C ARG A 86 8.48 21.65 2.00
N ARG A 87 9.18 20.91 1.13
CA ARG A 87 9.24 21.16 -0.34
C ARG A 87 8.78 19.96 -1.17
N GLY A 88 7.89 19.15 -0.60
CA GLY A 88 7.47 17.91 -1.24
C GLY A 88 6.63 16.99 -0.35
N LYS A 89 6.25 15.87 -0.94
CA LYS A 89 5.57 14.75 -0.30
C LYS A 89 6.59 13.66 0.02
N LEU A 90 7.15 13.74 1.21
CA LEU A 90 8.10 12.75 1.71
C LEU A 90 7.39 11.64 2.48
N HIS A 91 7.71 10.40 2.14
CA HIS A 91 7.27 9.22 2.86
C HIS A 91 8.51 8.49 3.37
N ILE A 92 8.52 8.19 4.67
CA ILE A 92 9.56 7.38 5.30
C ILE A 92 8.88 6.31 6.14
N LEU A 93 9.36 5.07 6.06
CA LEU A 93 8.89 3.96 6.88
C LEU A 93 10.08 3.12 7.33
N SER A 94 10.13 2.74 8.60
CA SER A 94 11.10 1.77 9.10
C SER A 94 10.92 0.43 8.37
N HIS A 95 12.00 -0.07 7.78
CA HIS A 95 12.04 -1.29 7.00
C HIS A 95 12.52 -2.47 7.87
N GLY A 96 11.94 -3.65 7.65
CA GLY A 96 12.34 -4.88 8.35
C GLY A 96 11.96 -4.93 9.83
N THR A 97 11.08 -4.03 10.30
CA THR A 97 10.60 -4.01 11.69
C THR A 97 9.17 -4.54 11.81
N GLN A 98 8.91 -5.27 12.89
CA GLN A 98 7.59 -5.83 13.21
C GLN A 98 6.83 -4.92 14.17
N ILE A 99 5.70 -4.37 13.72
CA ILE A 99 4.93 -3.37 14.47
C ILE A 99 4.47 -3.84 15.86
N ASP A 100 4.20 -5.13 16.01
CA ASP A 100 3.67 -5.72 17.24
C ASP A 100 4.76 -5.92 18.31
N THR A 101 6.03 -6.09 17.90
CA THR A 101 7.11 -6.55 18.78
C THR A 101 8.31 -5.62 18.86
N GLN A 102 8.54 -4.81 17.83
CA GLN A 102 9.72 -3.96 17.69
C GLN A 102 9.33 -2.49 17.59
N ASP A 103 10.30 -1.61 17.80
CA ASP A 103 10.11 -0.18 17.54
C ASP A 103 9.96 0.07 16.03
N CYS A 104 9.01 0.92 15.67
CA CYS A 104 8.78 1.33 14.29
C CYS A 104 8.68 2.85 14.21
N ALA A 105 9.04 3.39 13.06
CA ALA A 105 8.94 4.82 12.78
C ALA A 105 8.41 5.07 11.38
N ALA A 106 7.59 6.11 11.24
CA ALA A 106 7.04 6.54 9.96
C ALA A 106 7.01 8.07 9.89
N LEU A 107 7.37 8.65 8.74
CA LEU A 107 7.14 10.06 8.44
C LEU A 107 6.16 10.16 7.28
N LEU A 108 5.03 10.81 7.55
CA LEU A 108 3.97 11.03 6.58
C LEU A 108 4.22 12.30 5.74
N PRO A 109 3.65 12.40 4.53
CA PRO A 109 3.71 13.63 3.71
C PRO A 109 3.14 14.86 4.41
N THR A 110 2.21 14.65 5.35
CA THR A 110 1.61 15.68 6.21
C THR A 110 2.63 16.33 7.15
N GLY A 111 3.83 15.75 7.29
CA GLY A 111 4.84 16.19 8.26
C GLY A 111 4.65 15.57 9.65
N MET A 112 3.80 14.55 9.79
CA MET A 112 3.68 13.81 11.03
C MET A 112 4.74 12.71 11.12
N LEU A 113 5.66 12.84 12.07
CA LEU A 113 6.57 11.78 12.48
C LEU A 113 5.88 10.94 13.56
N ILE A 114 5.64 9.67 13.26
CA ILE A 114 4.97 8.71 14.12
C ILE A 114 5.99 7.69 14.59
N LEU A 115 6.12 7.50 15.90
CA LEU A 115 6.95 6.48 16.52
C LEU A 115 6.05 5.49 17.24
N ASN A 116 6.12 4.21 16.90
CA ASN A 116 5.43 3.14 17.59
C ASN A 116 6.43 2.31 18.39
N LEU A 117 6.51 2.59 19.69
CA LEU A 117 7.57 2.12 20.56
C LEU A 117 7.09 1.01 21.49
N THR A 118 8.02 0.13 21.85
CA THR A 118 7.89 -0.75 23.01
C THR A 118 7.84 0.07 24.29
N LYS A 119 7.35 -0.54 25.38
CA LYS A 119 7.28 0.11 26.69
C LYS A 119 8.64 0.66 27.14
N ASP A 120 9.68 -0.16 27.05
CA ASP A 120 11.02 0.21 27.51
C ASP A 120 11.59 1.38 26.70
N SER A 121 11.48 1.32 25.36
CA SER A 121 11.90 2.41 24.49
C SER A 121 11.11 3.69 24.71
N TYR A 122 9.80 3.60 24.98
CA TYR A 122 8.95 4.75 25.29
C TYR A 122 9.36 5.44 26.59
N GLU A 123 9.51 4.67 27.67
CA GLU A 123 9.89 5.17 28.99
C GLU A 123 11.30 5.78 28.96
N GLN A 124 12.24 5.16 28.24
CA GLN A 124 13.59 5.69 28.07
C GLN A 124 13.61 6.97 27.21
N LEU A 125 12.84 7.03 26.13
CA LEU A 125 12.82 8.20 25.24
C LEU A 125 12.27 9.45 25.95
N GLY A 126 11.25 9.28 26.80
CA GLY A 126 10.73 10.36 27.67
C GLY A 126 9.94 11.46 26.93
N ILE A 127 9.35 11.11 25.78
CA ILE A 127 8.44 11.97 25.02
C ILE A 127 7.00 11.52 25.30
N GLU A 128 6.09 12.48 25.44
CA GLU A 128 4.68 12.19 25.70
C GLU A 128 4.03 11.49 24.49
N GLY A 129 3.34 10.39 24.76
CA GLY A 129 2.62 9.60 23.77
C GLY A 129 1.36 8.97 24.33
N LYS A 130 0.70 8.14 23.52
CA LYS A 130 -0.55 7.45 23.85
C LYS A 130 -0.32 5.95 23.85
N VAL A 131 -1.06 5.20 24.67
CA VAL A 131 -1.05 3.73 24.61
C VAL A 131 -1.68 3.27 23.30
N ALA A 132 -1.01 2.37 22.59
CA ALA A 132 -1.52 1.73 21.39
C ALA A 132 -2.31 0.48 21.77
N ASN A 133 -3.58 0.40 21.37
CA ASN A 133 -4.41 -0.77 21.65
C ASN A 133 -4.27 -1.80 20.52
N PHE A 134 -3.48 -2.85 20.74
CA PHE A 134 -3.39 -4.02 19.86
C PHE A 134 -4.30 -5.15 20.37
N GLY A 135 -5.62 -4.93 20.28
CA GLY A 135 -6.64 -5.92 20.67
C GLY A 135 -6.56 -6.37 22.14
N ASP A 136 -7.06 -7.57 22.43
CA ASP A 136 -7.12 -8.15 23.80
C ASP A 136 -5.76 -8.60 24.36
N ARG A 137 -4.68 -8.46 23.59
CA ARG A 137 -3.34 -8.85 24.04
C ARG A 137 -2.71 -7.70 24.83
N LYS A 138 -2.08 -8.04 25.96
CA LYS A 138 -1.31 -7.13 26.82
C LYS A 138 0.00 -6.65 26.18
N THR A 139 0.00 -6.30 24.89
CA THR A 139 1.16 -5.68 24.25
C THR A 139 1.12 -4.18 24.55
N CYS A 140 1.92 -3.75 25.53
CA CYS A 140 2.06 -2.34 25.90
C CYS A 140 2.95 -1.62 24.88
N LYS A 141 2.37 -1.28 23.74
CA LYS A 141 2.96 -0.40 22.72
C LYS A 141 2.52 1.04 22.96
N TYR A 142 3.34 2.01 22.59
CA TYR A 142 3.07 3.43 22.75
C TYR A 142 3.30 4.16 21.43
N VAL A 143 2.38 5.04 21.06
CA VAL A 143 2.47 5.88 19.87
C VAL A 143 2.80 7.31 20.27
N ILE A 144 3.88 7.85 19.71
CA ILE A 144 4.25 9.26 19.79
C ILE A 144 4.03 9.88 18.42
N GLU A 145 3.38 11.04 18.39
CA GLU A 145 3.10 11.81 17.18
C GLU A 145 3.77 13.18 17.29
N ILE A 146 4.67 13.50 16.36
CA ILE A 146 5.41 14.76 16.32
C ILE A 146 5.13 15.43 14.98
N ASN A 147 4.47 16.58 15.00
CA ASN A 147 4.29 17.38 13.81
C ASN A 147 5.56 18.19 13.52
N VAL A 148 6.40 17.72 12.60
CA VAL A 148 7.66 18.39 12.23
C VAL A 148 7.46 19.59 11.28
N LYS A 149 6.24 19.77 10.77
CA LYS A 149 5.83 20.99 10.04
C LYS A 149 5.22 22.05 10.94
N ASP A 150 5.04 21.77 12.24
CA ASP A 150 4.47 22.74 13.18
C ASP A 150 5.35 24.00 13.25
N PRO A 151 4.78 25.23 13.20
CA PRO A 151 5.53 26.47 13.29
C PRO A 151 6.34 26.63 14.59
N THR A 152 6.01 25.88 15.64
CA THR A 152 6.74 25.83 16.91
C THR A 152 7.90 24.83 16.90
N PHE A 153 7.93 23.90 15.94
CA PHE A 153 8.97 22.91 15.76
C PHE A 153 10.14 23.48 14.92
N VAL A 154 10.86 24.43 15.52
CA VAL A 154 11.95 25.18 14.88
C VAL A 154 13.20 25.13 15.76
N PRO A 155 14.41 25.05 15.18
CA PRO A 155 15.66 25.07 15.93
C PRO A 155 15.75 26.21 16.96
N GLY A 156 16.27 25.91 18.16
CA GLY A 156 16.34 26.85 19.27
C GLY A 156 15.05 26.99 20.09
N LYS A 157 13.90 26.48 19.63
CA LYS A 157 12.67 26.43 20.44
C LYS A 157 12.69 25.23 21.40
N LYS A 158 12.03 25.40 22.55
CA LYS A 158 11.99 24.38 23.63
C LYS A 158 11.53 23.00 23.14
N LEU A 159 10.50 22.96 22.30
CA LEU A 159 9.95 21.70 21.78
C LEU A 159 10.97 20.96 20.90
N TYR A 160 11.54 21.67 19.91
CA TYR A 160 12.55 21.11 19.02
C TYR A 160 13.78 20.62 19.79
N GLU A 161 14.33 21.45 20.69
CA GLU A 161 15.52 21.07 21.46
C GLU A 161 15.25 19.90 22.40
N ARG A 162 14.05 19.81 22.99
CA ARG A 162 13.64 18.65 23.80
C ARG A 162 13.61 17.38 22.95
N ILE A 163 12.93 17.41 21.81
CA ILE A 163 12.78 16.23 20.94
C ILE A 163 14.13 15.80 20.38
N LYS A 164 14.94 16.74 19.91
CA LYS A 164 16.31 16.49 19.48
C LYS A 164 17.12 15.81 20.57
N ARG A 165 17.11 16.35 21.80
CA ARG A 165 17.82 15.76 22.95
C ARG A 165 17.35 14.33 23.23
N CYS A 166 16.04 14.09 23.26
CA CYS A 166 15.49 12.75 23.46
C CYS A 166 16.01 11.76 22.39
N LEU A 167 15.97 12.15 21.12
CA LEU A 167 16.39 11.30 19.99
C LEU A 167 17.91 11.12 19.87
N THR A 168 18.73 11.97 20.49
CA THR A 168 20.20 11.87 20.44
C THR A 168 20.82 11.33 21.72
N GLU A 169 20.40 11.83 22.88
CA GLU A 169 21.04 11.58 24.17
C GLU A 169 20.31 10.50 24.99
N HIS A 170 18.97 10.49 24.99
CA HIS A 170 18.23 9.51 25.78
C HIS A 170 18.18 8.14 25.09
N LEU A 171 17.75 8.13 23.83
CA LEU A 171 17.62 6.92 23.03
C LEU A 171 17.89 7.20 21.55
N ASN A 172 19.08 6.84 21.11
CA ASN A 172 19.52 6.99 19.71
C ASN A 172 19.01 5.83 18.84
N LEU A 173 17.70 5.77 18.63
CA LEU A 173 17.07 4.78 17.75
C LEU A 173 17.56 4.96 16.31
N LYS A 174 17.97 3.85 15.70
CA LYS A 174 18.39 3.76 14.31
C LYS A 174 17.53 2.74 13.59
N PHE A 175 17.19 3.05 12.35
CA PHE A 175 16.39 2.18 11.50
C PHE A 175 16.99 2.12 10.11
N ASP A 176 16.72 1.01 9.44
CA ASP A 176 16.73 1.01 7.99
C ASP A 176 15.43 1.69 7.54
N PHE A 177 15.52 2.69 6.67
CA PHE A 177 14.37 3.45 6.20
C PHE A 177 14.10 3.19 4.73
N LEU A 178 12.86 2.82 4.44
CA LEU A 178 12.26 2.86 3.11
C LEU A 178 11.75 4.28 2.84
N LEU A 179 12.13 4.85 1.70
CA LEU A 179 11.97 6.27 1.38
C LEU A 179 11.40 6.46 -0.03
N THR A 180 10.45 7.38 -0.19
CA THR A 180 10.10 7.96 -1.49
C THR A 180 9.76 9.44 -1.32
N TRP A 181 10.13 10.26 -2.30
CA TRP A 181 9.95 11.70 -2.25
C TRP A 181 9.42 12.23 -3.58
N GLY A 182 8.24 12.84 -3.54
CA GLY A 182 7.68 13.63 -4.63
C GLY A 182 7.98 15.11 -4.39
N PRO A 183 8.99 15.71 -5.05
CA PRO A 183 9.28 17.15 -4.92
C PRO A 183 8.11 17.99 -5.46
N GLU A 184 7.92 19.18 -4.89
CA GLU A 184 6.94 20.15 -5.42
C GLU A 184 7.42 20.81 -6.72
N ASP A 185 8.73 20.98 -6.90
CA ASP A 185 9.32 21.51 -8.13
C ASP A 185 9.75 20.34 -9.04
N GLU A 186 9.11 20.22 -10.19
CA GLU A 186 9.39 19.19 -11.21
C GLU A 186 10.83 19.22 -11.74
N LYS A 187 11.55 20.33 -11.57
CA LYS A 187 12.97 20.44 -11.94
C LYS A 187 13.89 19.72 -10.97
N VAL A 188 13.42 19.43 -9.76
CA VAL A 188 14.20 18.74 -8.73
C VAL A 188 13.99 17.24 -8.87
N SER A 189 15.08 16.48 -8.90
CA SER A 189 15.00 15.03 -8.95
C SER A 189 14.61 14.44 -7.59
N SER A 190 13.67 13.47 -7.60
CA SER A 190 13.33 12.64 -6.46
C SER A 190 14.55 11.94 -5.84
N ALA A 191 15.56 11.59 -6.64
CA ALA A 191 16.80 10.99 -6.17
C ALA A 191 17.70 11.91 -5.33
N SER A 192 17.40 13.21 -5.23
CA SER A 192 18.16 14.11 -4.35
C SER A 192 18.06 13.72 -2.86
N VAL A 193 16.98 13.04 -2.44
CA VAL A 193 16.87 12.48 -1.08
C VAL A 193 17.91 11.38 -0.84
N GLN A 194 18.18 10.56 -1.85
CA GLN A 194 19.24 9.54 -1.81
C GLN A 194 20.60 10.22 -1.68
N TYR A 195 20.86 11.24 -2.50
CA TYR A 195 22.10 12.00 -2.46
C TYR A 195 22.33 12.64 -1.08
N TYR A 196 21.28 13.20 -0.45
CA TYR A 196 21.38 13.75 0.90
C TYR A 196 21.89 12.70 1.91
N PHE A 197 21.31 11.51 1.94
CA PHE A 197 21.76 10.46 2.86
C PHE A 197 23.21 10.02 2.57
N GLN A 198 23.58 9.88 1.30
CA GLN A 198 24.94 9.53 0.90
C GLN A 198 25.97 10.60 1.33
N CYS A 199 25.66 11.88 1.13
CA CYS A 199 26.51 12.98 1.59
C CYS A 199 26.65 13.07 3.11
N ASN A 200 25.64 12.59 3.85
CA ASN A 200 25.69 12.49 5.30
C ASN A 200 26.31 11.17 5.80
N GLY A 201 26.94 10.38 4.91
CA GLY A 201 27.69 9.18 5.26
C GLY A 201 26.85 7.91 5.42
N PHE A 202 25.58 7.92 4.99
CA PHE A 202 24.71 6.75 5.04
C PHE A 202 24.74 5.97 3.71
N VAL A 203 24.68 4.65 3.81
CA VAL A 203 24.44 3.80 2.64
C VAL A 203 22.98 3.96 2.24
N CYS A 204 22.73 4.53 1.06
CA CYS A 204 21.38 4.70 0.52
C CYS A 204 21.31 4.18 -0.92
N ASN A 205 20.53 3.13 -1.11
CA ASN A 205 20.42 2.39 -2.37
C ASN A 205 19.04 2.56 -2.99
N ARG A 206 18.98 2.63 -4.32
CA ARG A 206 17.70 2.58 -5.04
C ARG A 206 17.05 1.23 -4.86
N LEU A 207 15.76 1.22 -4.56
CA LEU A 207 14.93 0.02 -4.50
C LEU A 207 14.17 -0.13 -5.81
N PRO A 208 14.46 -1.16 -6.63
CA PRO A 208 13.78 -1.34 -7.90
C PRO A 208 12.34 -1.82 -7.67
N ILE A 209 11.45 -1.32 -8.52
CA ILE A 209 10.07 -1.78 -8.59
C ILE A 209 10.02 -3.14 -9.29
N ARG A 210 9.32 -4.09 -8.67
CA ARG A 210 9.10 -5.43 -9.22
C ARG A 210 7.78 -5.46 -9.98
N ARG A 211 7.79 -6.10 -11.14
CA ARG A 211 6.63 -6.21 -12.03
C ARG A 211 6.41 -7.66 -12.41
N LYS A 212 5.16 -8.10 -12.41
CA LYS A 212 4.75 -9.40 -12.92
C LYS A 212 3.52 -9.19 -13.81
N GLN A 213 3.58 -9.66 -15.05
CA GLN A 213 2.40 -9.76 -15.90
C GLN A 213 2.06 -11.23 -16.07
N ARG A 214 0.77 -11.54 -16.04
CA ARG A 214 0.25 -12.85 -16.39
C ARG A 214 -0.88 -12.66 -17.37
N GLU A 215 -0.91 -13.54 -18.36
CA GLU A 215 -2.00 -13.64 -19.30
C GLU A 215 -2.79 -14.92 -19.01
N TYR A 216 -4.10 -14.81 -19.03
CA TYR A 216 -5.06 -15.89 -18.98
C TYR A 216 -5.72 -16.02 -20.35
N VAL A 217 -5.92 -17.26 -20.78
CA VAL A 217 -6.66 -17.62 -21.99
C VAL A 217 -7.94 -18.32 -21.55
N ASP A 218 -9.06 -18.00 -22.18
CA ASP A 218 -10.38 -18.58 -21.90
C ASP A 218 -10.78 -18.53 -20.42
N LEU A 219 -10.62 -17.36 -19.81
CA LEU A 219 -10.94 -17.15 -18.40
C LEU A 219 -12.43 -16.86 -18.22
N ALA A 220 -13.08 -17.63 -17.36
CA ALA A 220 -14.43 -17.34 -16.90
C ALA A 220 -14.42 -16.18 -15.89
N VAL A 221 -15.15 -15.11 -16.20
CA VAL A 221 -15.24 -13.89 -15.38
C VAL A 221 -16.67 -13.73 -14.84
N PRO A 222 -16.87 -13.49 -13.54
CA PRO A 222 -18.19 -13.26 -12.95
C PRO A 222 -18.88 -12.04 -13.57
N VAL A 223 -20.19 -12.16 -13.84
CA VAL A 223 -20.99 -11.03 -14.32
C VAL A 223 -21.38 -10.17 -13.13
N ILE A 224 -20.95 -8.91 -13.13
CA ILE A 224 -21.31 -7.92 -12.11
C ILE A 224 -22.13 -6.77 -12.70
N SER A 225 -22.97 -6.16 -11.88
CA SER A 225 -23.83 -5.02 -12.25
C SER A 225 -23.63 -3.85 -11.31
N SER A 226 -23.53 -2.61 -11.83
CA SER A 226 -23.62 -1.40 -10.97
C SER A 226 -24.89 -1.43 -10.16
N ASP A 227 -25.96 -1.78 -10.84
CA ASP A 227 -27.31 -1.44 -10.41
C ASP A 227 -27.67 -2.31 -9.20
N ASN A 228 -27.16 -3.55 -9.15
CA ASN A 228 -27.45 -4.56 -8.14
C ASN A 228 -26.15 -5.14 -7.50
N PRO A 229 -25.51 -4.41 -6.56
CA PRO A 229 -24.23 -4.84 -5.95
C PRO A 229 -24.36 -6.04 -4.99
N THR A 230 -25.57 -6.34 -4.51
CA THR A 230 -25.88 -7.51 -3.68
C THR A 230 -26.14 -8.77 -4.50
N GLY A 231 -25.93 -8.70 -5.82
CA GLY A 231 -26.29 -9.76 -6.74
C GLY A 231 -27.79 -9.80 -7.04
N GLU A 232 -28.12 -10.46 -8.13
CA GLU A 232 -29.48 -10.81 -8.53
C GLU A 232 -29.41 -12.17 -9.20
N ALA A 233 -30.25 -13.11 -8.72
CA ALA A 233 -30.23 -14.49 -9.18
C ALA A 233 -30.27 -14.57 -10.71
N GLU A 234 -29.39 -15.39 -11.28
CA GLU A 234 -29.23 -15.61 -12.72
C GLU A 234 -28.81 -14.36 -13.55
N CYS A 235 -28.72 -13.17 -12.96
CA CYS A 235 -28.40 -11.92 -13.65
C CYS A 235 -26.99 -11.40 -13.35
N CYS A 236 -26.60 -11.36 -12.08
CA CYS A 236 -25.27 -10.91 -11.66
C CYS A 236 -24.85 -11.48 -10.30
N CYS A 237 -23.56 -11.73 -10.14
CA CYS A 237 -22.95 -12.14 -8.88
C CYS A 237 -22.95 -10.99 -7.87
N ASP A 238 -22.83 -11.35 -6.60
CA ASP A 238 -22.67 -10.37 -5.54
C ASP A 238 -21.22 -9.83 -5.46
N SER A 239 -21.04 -8.71 -4.76
CA SER A 239 -19.73 -8.06 -4.62
C SER A 239 -18.72 -8.89 -3.81
N MET A 240 -19.18 -9.76 -2.91
CA MET A 240 -18.34 -10.61 -2.07
C MET A 240 -17.82 -11.81 -2.86
N GLU A 241 -18.68 -12.51 -3.60
CA GLU A 241 -18.33 -13.57 -4.56
C GLU A 241 -17.29 -13.06 -5.56
N PHE A 242 -17.49 -11.84 -6.06
CA PHE A 242 -16.54 -11.21 -6.95
C PHE A 242 -15.20 -10.91 -6.28
N TYR A 243 -15.22 -10.40 -5.04
CA TYR A 243 -14.03 -10.16 -4.24
C TYR A 243 -13.23 -11.45 -3.97
N GLU A 244 -13.90 -12.53 -3.62
CA GLU A 244 -13.28 -13.85 -3.44
C GLU A 244 -12.67 -14.38 -4.74
N TRP A 245 -13.36 -14.22 -5.87
CA TRP A 245 -12.86 -14.64 -7.18
C TRP A 245 -11.58 -13.90 -7.57
N LEU A 246 -11.52 -12.59 -7.30
CA LEU A 246 -10.30 -11.81 -7.51
C LEU A 246 -9.16 -12.27 -6.62
N GLY A 247 -9.46 -12.61 -5.37
CA GLY A 247 -8.49 -13.20 -4.44
C GLY A 247 -7.93 -14.52 -4.98
N ALA A 248 -8.79 -15.38 -5.52
CA ALA A 248 -8.38 -16.63 -6.17
C ALA A 248 -7.47 -16.37 -7.38
N CYS A 249 -7.82 -15.40 -8.24
CA CYS A 249 -6.95 -15.00 -9.36
C CYS A 249 -5.60 -14.41 -8.92
N ALA A 250 -5.59 -13.57 -7.88
CA ALA A 250 -4.38 -12.93 -7.37
C ALA A 250 -3.41 -13.93 -6.71
N THR A 251 -3.97 -15.02 -6.18
CA THR A 251 -3.22 -16.12 -5.54
C THR A 251 -2.86 -17.24 -6.52
N ASP A 252 -3.11 -17.06 -7.81
CA ASP A 252 -2.83 -18.03 -8.87
C ASP A 252 -3.56 -19.38 -8.65
N VAL A 253 -4.75 -19.37 -8.04
CA VAL A 253 -5.59 -20.56 -7.89
C VAL A 253 -6.07 -21.03 -9.26
N ASP A 254 -5.98 -22.33 -9.50
CA ASP A 254 -6.50 -22.94 -10.72
C ASP A 254 -8.04 -22.96 -10.69
N LEU A 255 -8.66 -22.07 -11.47
CA LEU A 255 -10.11 -21.97 -11.64
C LEU A 255 -10.66 -22.86 -12.76
N SER A 256 -9.79 -23.59 -13.48
CA SER A 256 -10.19 -24.49 -14.57
C SER A 256 -10.75 -25.83 -14.06
N ALA A 257 -10.59 -26.12 -12.77
CA ALA A 257 -10.93 -27.40 -12.17
C ALA A 257 -12.45 -27.62 -12.10
N THR A 258 -12.95 -28.27 -13.16
CA THR A 258 -14.17 -29.09 -13.11
C THR A 258 -13.81 -30.57 -12.92
N SER A 259 -12.59 -30.89 -12.44
CA SER A 259 -12.22 -32.27 -12.13
C SER A 259 -12.75 -32.62 -10.74
N LEU A 260 -13.70 -33.55 -10.69
CA LEU A 260 -14.23 -34.16 -9.47
C LEU A 260 -13.13 -34.81 -8.59
N ASP A 261 -11.92 -34.98 -9.12
CA ASP A 261 -10.75 -35.57 -8.47
C ASP A 261 -9.63 -34.56 -8.11
N SER A 262 -9.88 -33.24 -8.20
CA SER A 262 -8.89 -32.25 -7.78
C SER A 262 -8.76 -32.19 -6.27
N TYR A 263 -7.67 -32.72 -5.72
CA TYR A 263 -7.33 -32.60 -4.30
C TYR A 263 -6.83 -31.19 -3.92
N THR A 264 -6.67 -30.27 -4.87
CA THR A 264 -6.01 -28.97 -4.66
C THR A 264 -6.95 -27.81 -4.40
N SER A 265 -8.08 -27.72 -5.10
CA SER A 265 -9.07 -26.64 -4.93
C SER A 265 -10.44 -27.06 -5.45
N SER A 266 -11.47 -26.85 -4.63
CA SER A 266 -12.88 -26.96 -5.03
C SER A 266 -13.50 -25.61 -5.42
N TYR A 267 -12.73 -24.52 -5.37
CA TYR A 267 -13.23 -23.19 -5.68
C TYR A 267 -13.35 -23.00 -7.18
N THR A 268 -14.54 -22.60 -7.63
CA THR A 268 -14.85 -22.36 -9.05
C THR A 268 -15.37 -20.94 -9.25
N CYS A 269 -15.21 -20.40 -10.46
CA CYS A 269 -15.75 -19.08 -10.81
C CYS A 269 -17.28 -19.01 -10.54
N PRO A 270 -17.77 -18.03 -9.76
CA PRO A 270 -19.19 -17.91 -9.40
C PRO A 270 -20.08 -17.68 -10.63
N SER A 271 -21.35 -18.04 -10.53
CA SER A 271 -22.34 -17.90 -11.62
C SER A 271 -23.34 -16.80 -11.30
N PRO A 272 -23.77 -15.98 -12.29
CA PRO A 272 -23.50 -16.08 -13.73
C PRO A 272 -22.10 -15.56 -14.13
N ARG A 273 -21.53 -16.15 -15.20
CA ARG A 273 -20.17 -15.85 -15.69
C ARG A 273 -20.11 -15.78 -17.22
N GLU A 274 -19.18 -14.96 -17.71
CA GLU A 274 -18.87 -14.80 -19.13
C GLU A 274 -17.48 -15.33 -19.43
N GLN A 275 -17.33 -16.00 -20.58
CA GLN A 275 -16.02 -16.41 -21.07
C GLN A 275 -15.32 -15.22 -21.76
N LYS A 276 -14.05 -15.00 -21.41
CA LYS A 276 -13.20 -13.99 -22.03
C LYS A 276 -11.96 -14.67 -22.62
N ASP A 277 -11.78 -14.51 -23.93
CA ASP A 277 -10.68 -15.13 -24.70
C ASP A 277 -9.30 -14.81 -24.11
N ARG A 278 -9.11 -13.56 -23.67
CA ARG A 278 -7.86 -13.08 -23.07
C ARG A 278 -8.16 -12.24 -21.85
N CYS A 279 -7.36 -12.40 -20.81
CA CYS A 279 -7.36 -11.51 -19.65
C CYS A 279 -5.93 -11.31 -19.17
N VAL A 280 -5.55 -10.09 -18.85
CA VAL A 280 -4.22 -9.77 -18.34
C VAL A 280 -4.32 -9.33 -16.89
N THR A 281 -3.49 -9.91 -16.04
CA THR A 281 -3.19 -9.35 -14.72
C THR A 281 -1.79 -8.77 -14.71
N TRP A 282 -1.64 -7.65 -14.05
CA TRP A 282 -0.37 -6.97 -13.91
C TRP A 282 -0.21 -6.48 -12.48
N VAL A 283 0.91 -6.88 -11.87
CA VAL A 283 1.24 -6.60 -10.48
C VAL A 283 2.48 -5.74 -10.44
N CYS A 284 2.41 -4.63 -9.71
CA CYS A 284 3.51 -3.76 -9.37
C CYS A 284 3.78 -3.81 -7.87
N ARG A 285 5.02 -4.09 -7.48
CA ARG A 285 5.45 -4.15 -6.07
C ARG A 285 6.64 -3.26 -5.81
N GLY A 286 6.55 -2.42 -4.80
CA GLY A 286 7.54 -1.43 -4.41
C GLY A 286 6.95 -0.41 -3.46
N MET A 287 7.67 0.67 -3.14
CA MET A 287 7.06 1.78 -2.40
C MET A 287 6.33 2.69 -3.38
N LEU A 288 5.00 2.61 -3.42
CA LEU A 288 4.16 3.31 -4.39
C LEU A 288 3.50 4.54 -3.74
N THR A 289 3.34 5.62 -4.50
CA THR A 289 2.74 6.87 -4.00
C THR A 289 1.26 6.94 -4.32
N CYS A 290 0.49 7.66 -3.50
CA CYS A 290 -0.93 7.90 -3.76
C CYS A 290 -1.15 8.56 -5.13
N ASP A 291 -0.29 9.52 -5.51
CA ASP A 291 -0.37 10.23 -6.78
C ASP A 291 -0.24 9.26 -7.98
N SER A 292 0.71 8.32 -7.92
CA SER A 292 0.87 7.30 -8.97
C SER A 292 -0.35 6.38 -9.12
N ILE A 293 -1.01 6.05 -8.00
CA ILE A 293 -2.23 5.21 -7.99
C ILE A 293 -3.41 5.99 -8.57
N ILE A 294 -3.54 7.28 -8.23
CA ILE A 294 -4.58 8.17 -8.77
C ILE A 294 -4.42 8.33 -10.29
N ASP A 295 -3.18 8.46 -10.78
CA ASP A 295 -2.91 8.55 -12.21
C ASP A 295 -3.32 7.27 -12.95
N VAL A 296 -3.00 6.11 -12.38
CA VAL A 296 -3.45 4.82 -12.94
C VAL A 296 -4.96 4.72 -12.96
N LEU A 297 -5.64 5.07 -11.87
CA LEU A 297 -7.10 5.07 -11.79
C LEU A 297 -7.72 5.99 -12.85
N THR A 298 -7.14 7.18 -13.03
CA THR A 298 -7.60 8.17 -14.02
C THR A 298 -7.42 7.66 -15.45
N LYS A 299 -6.27 7.05 -15.76
CA LYS A 299 -5.99 6.46 -17.07
C LYS A 299 -6.87 5.25 -17.38
N LEU A 300 -7.12 4.40 -16.38
CA LEU A 300 -8.05 3.28 -16.50
C LEU A 300 -9.44 3.79 -16.85
N ARG A 301 -9.95 4.78 -16.09
CA ARG A 301 -11.22 5.44 -16.36
C ARG A 301 -11.28 6.04 -17.77
N TYR A 302 -10.25 6.75 -18.21
CA TYR A 302 -10.21 7.33 -19.54
C TYR A 302 -10.30 6.26 -20.64
N GLY A 303 -9.57 5.14 -20.46
CA GLY A 303 -9.60 3.99 -21.35
C GLY A 303 -11.00 3.43 -21.56
N VAL A 304 -11.78 3.28 -20.48
CA VAL A 304 -13.18 2.82 -20.56
C VAL A 304 -14.07 3.74 -21.38
N VAL A 305 -13.90 5.05 -21.23
CA VAL A 305 -14.83 6.04 -21.78
C VAL A 305 -14.52 6.35 -23.26
N HIS A 306 -13.25 6.36 -23.68
CA HIS A 306 -12.84 6.94 -24.97
C HIS A 306 -12.21 5.95 -25.95
N LYS A 307 -11.48 4.94 -25.47
CA LYS A 307 -10.80 3.97 -26.34
C LYS A 307 -11.64 2.70 -26.40
N GLY A 308 -12.59 2.67 -27.33
CA GLY A 308 -13.38 1.49 -27.68
C GLY A 308 -12.58 0.25 -28.09
N HIS A 309 -11.26 0.18 -27.94
CA HIS A 309 -10.53 -1.10 -27.94
C HIS A 309 -10.76 -1.93 -26.67
N LEU A 310 -11.42 -1.35 -25.66
CA LEU A 310 -12.13 -2.05 -24.58
C LEU A 310 -13.60 -2.33 -25.00
N GLN A 311 -13.88 -2.60 -26.28
CA GLN A 311 -15.26 -2.77 -26.82
C GLN A 311 -16.01 -4.00 -26.31
N ILE A 312 -15.34 -4.94 -25.61
CA ILE A 312 -16.04 -6.02 -24.88
C ILE A 312 -16.73 -5.47 -23.60
N ILE A 313 -16.46 -4.22 -23.20
CA ILE A 313 -16.95 -3.62 -21.95
C ILE A 313 -18.17 -2.68 -22.20
N GLN A 314 -18.58 -2.46 -23.46
CA GLN A 314 -19.71 -1.57 -23.78
C GLN A 314 -20.94 -2.21 -24.42
N GLN A 315 -20.95 -3.51 -24.72
CA GLN A 315 -22.18 -4.16 -25.18
C GLN A 315 -22.95 -4.76 -24.00
N LYS A 316 -23.94 -3.99 -23.55
CA LYS A 316 -24.77 -4.14 -22.33
C LYS A 316 -24.02 -3.79 -21.04
N LYS A 317 -24.71 -3.07 -20.16
CA LYS A 317 -24.29 -2.46 -18.89
C LYS A 317 -23.44 -3.38 -17.99
N HIS A 318 -22.19 -3.66 -18.34
CA HIS A 318 -21.32 -4.54 -17.56
C HIS A 318 -19.95 -3.89 -17.31
N PHE A 319 -19.49 -4.11 -16.08
CA PHE A 319 -18.62 -3.22 -15.32
C PHE A 319 -17.15 -3.30 -15.67
N LEU A 320 -16.42 -2.22 -15.34
CA LEU A 320 -14.97 -2.27 -15.20
C LEU A 320 -14.62 -2.84 -13.83
N SER A 321 -13.67 -3.75 -13.82
CA SER A 321 -13.08 -4.28 -12.60
C SER A 321 -11.58 -4.03 -12.58
N ALA A 322 -11.21 -2.76 -12.71
CA ALA A 322 -9.87 -2.33 -12.35
C ALA A 322 -9.77 -2.34 -10.82
N PHE A 323 -9.22 -3.40 -10.27
CA PHE A 323 -8.84 -3.42 -8.87
C PHE A 323 -7.49 -2.75 -8.71
N VAL A 324 -7.33 -2.07 -7.59
CA VAL A 324 -6.03 -1.79 -7.02
C VAL A 324 -6.06 -2.52 -5.69
N ASN A 325 -5.64 -3.78 -5.71
CA ASN A 325 -5.46 -4.54 -4.48
C ASN A 325 -4.24 -3.97 -3.76
N MET A 326 -4.51 -3.14 -2.75
CA MET A 326 -3.52 -2.44 -1.96
C MET A 326 -3.17 -3.30 -0.76
N TRP A 327 -2.16 -4.16 -0.93
CA TRP A 327 -1.64 -4.96 0.17
C TRP A 327 -0.49 -4.21 0.83
N LEU A 328 -0.61 -3.90 2.12
CA LEU A 328 0.53 -3.68 3.01
C LEU A 328 1.10 -5.04 3.40
N THR A 329 1.70 -5.76 2.45
CA THR A 329 2.52 -6.92 2.80
C THR A 329 3.93 -6.44 3.10
N LEU A 330 4.32 -6.47 4.38
CA LEU A 330 5.73 -6.40 4.75
C LEU A 330 6.49 -7.48 3.96
N PRO A 331 7.64 -7.19 3.33
CA PRO A 331 8.41 -8.22 2.67
C PRO A 331 8.77 -9.30 3.71
N PRO A 332 8.71 -10.60 3.35
CA PRO A 332 9.27 -11.62 4.22
C PRO A 332 10.76 -11.32 4.44
N PRO A 333 11.32 -11.59 5.63
CA PRO A 333 12.75 -11.49 5.84
C PRO A 333 13.44 -12.33 4.77
N THR A 334 14.24 -11.70 3.93
CA THR A 334 15.11 -12.41 3.00
C THR A 334 16.06 -13.23 3.85
N GLY A 335 15.75 -14.51 4.03
CA GLY A 335 16.67 -15.49 4.54
C GLY A 335 17.90 -15.45 3.67
N THR A 336 19.04 -15.15 4.28
CA THR A 336 20.35 -15.49 3.76
C THR A 336 20.35 -16.96 3.41
N ASP A 337 20.31 -17.28 2.12
CA ASP A 337 20.82 -18.56 1.63
C ASP A 337 22.31 -18.58 1.91
N ILE A 338 22.65 -19.17 3.06
CA ILE A 338 23.98 -19.69 3.31
C ILE A 338 24.06 -21.01 2.54
N SER A 339 24.92 -21.01 1.54
CA SER A 339 25.38 -22.19 0.81
C SER A 339 25.84 -23.31 1.75
N ILE A 340 25.40 -24.53 1.46
CA ILE A 340 26.29 -25.70 1.29
C ILE A 340 25.94 -26.34 -0.05
#